data_AF-A0A1E5WKW1-F1
#
_entry.id   AF-A0A1E5WKW1-F1
#
_cell.length_a   1.000
_cell.length_b   1.000
_cell.length_c   1.000
_cell.angle_alpha   90.00
_cell.angle_beta   90.00
_cell.angle_gamma   90.00
#
_symmetry.space_group_name_H-M   'P 1'
#
loop_
_entity.id
_entity.type
_entity.pdbx_description
1 polymer ?
#
loop_
_entity_poly.entity_id
_entity_poly.type
_entity_poly.pdbx_seq_one_letter_code
_entity_poly.pdbx_strand_id
1 'polypeptide(L)'
;MGHRQLSDPNEDKIAATHLSRYCAYLVAYSPDLLPDDEEWCKQLYEDVKKDADRILRAAPEAGYEQLVELLSANLNHEVLKNGAALGKKLVESNMAEWEDQARFWLEVILYAAPSENLEGHADAIARGGELITLVWTLLAHAGIYYREA
;
A
#
# COMPACT_ATOMS: atom_id res chain seq x y z
N MET A 1 -25.22 -21.80 -1.82
CA MET A 1 -25.38 -20.58 -2.64
C MET A 1 -25.63 -19.43 -1.70
N GLY A 2 -24.57 -18.76 -1.25
CA GLY A 2 -24.69 -17.58 -0.40
C GLY A 2 -25.00 -16.38 -1.29
N HIS A 3 -26.05 -15.63 -0.96
CA HIS A 3 -26.26 -14.30 -1.53
C HIS A 3 -25.03 -13.45 -1.19
N ARG A 4 -24.20 -13.16 -2.20
CA ARG A 4 -23.17 -12.13 -2.10
C ARG A 4 -23.95 -10.82 -2.00
N GLN A 5 -24.03 -10.27 -0.80
CA GLN A 5 -24.65 -8.98 -0.56
C GLN A 5 -23.77 -7.96 -1.30
N LEU A 6 -24.27 -7.45 -2.42
CA LEU A 6 -23.57 -6.43 -3.20
C LEU A 6 -23.41 -5.22 -2.29
N SER A 7 -22.18 -4.92 -1.91
CA SER A 7 -21.80 -3.69 -1.21
C SER A 7 -22.24 -2.49 -2.04
N ASP A 8 -22.60 -1.39 -1.38
CA ASP A 8 -22.89 -0.14 -2.09
C ASP A 8 -21.60 0.30 -2.80
N PRO A 9 -21.61 0.54 -4.13
CA PRO A 9 -20.43 1.00 -4.86
C PRO A 9 -19.78 2.26 -4.26
N ASN A 10 -20.55 3.07 -3.53
CA ASN A 10 -20.04 4.21 -2.79
C ASN A 10 -19.26 3.81 -1.53
N GLU A 11 -19.69 2.77 -0.80
CA GLU A 11 -18.98 2.21 0.34
C GLU A 11 -17.64 1.59 -0.09
N ASP A 12 -17.63 0.84 -1.18
CA ASP A 12 -16.40 0.23 -1.71
C ASP A 12 -15.38 1.28 -2.13
N LYS A 13 -15.85 2.36 -2.77
CA LYS A 13 -15.00 3.49 -3.14
C LYS A 13 -14.38 4.15 -1.91
N ILE A 14 -15.19 4.35 -0.86
CA ILE A 14 -14.73 4.91 0.41
C ILE A 14 -13.69 3.97 1.03
N ALA A 15 -13.95 2.67 1.08
CA ALA A 15 -13.04 1.67 1.62
C ALA A 15 -11.70 1.65 0.86
N ALA A 16 -11.72 1.52 -0.47
CA ALA A 16 -10.52 1.56 -1.32
C ALA A 16 -9.71 2.84 -1.11
N THR A 17 -10.37 3.98 -0.99
CA THR A 17 -9.71 5.28 -0.74
C THR A 17 -9.07 5.33 0.65
N HIS A 18 -9.74 4.84 1.69
CA HIS A 18 -9.18 4.85 3.05
C HIS A 18 -8.04 3.85 3.20
N LEU A 19 -8.18 2.64 2.67
CA LEU A 19 -7.14 1.61 2.76
C LEU A 19 -5.88 2.02 2.00
N SER A 20 -6.02 2.58 0.80
CA SER A 20 -4.87 3.11 0.04
C SER A 20 -4.15 4.24 0.75
N ARG A 21 -4.89 5.21 1.32
CA ARG A 21 -4.33 6.31 2.12
C ARG A 21 -3.65 5.81 3.38
N TYR A 22 -4.22 4.81 4.04
CA TYR A 22 -3.63 4.18 5.21
C TYR A 22 -2.32 3.47 4.86
N CYS A 23 -2.25 2.74 3.74
CA CYS A 23 -0.99 2.15 3.27
C CYS A 23 0.08 3.22 3.00
N ALA A 24 -0.29 4.33 2.35
CA ALA A 24 0.63 5.45 2.13
C ALA A 24 1.08 6.12 3.45
N TYR A 25 0.18 6.23 4.44
CA TYR A 25 0.50 6.72 5.77
C TYR A 25 1.52 5.82 6.47
N LEU A 26 1.34 4.50 6.45
CA LEU A 26 2.26 3.56 7.09
C LEU A 26 3.69 3.73 6.54
N VAL A 27 3.86 3.74 5.22
CA VAL A 27 5.18 3.88 4.60
C VAL A 27 5.83 5.22 4.94
N ALA A 28 5.05 6.30 5.03
CA ALA A 28 5.57 7.64 5.26
C ALA A 28 5.83 7.97 6.74
N TYR A 29 5.00 7.46 7.66
CA TYR A 29 4.94 7.92 9.05
C TYR A 29 5.05 6.81 10.10
N SER A 30 4.82 5.56 9.73
CA SER A 30 4.96 4.40 10.63
C SER A 30 5.71 3.22 9.99
N PRO A 31 6.88 3.45 9.36
CA PRO A 31 7.65 2.39 8.72
C PRO A 31 8.20 1.37 9.71
N ASP A 32 8.27 1.72 11.00
CA ASP A 32 8.60 0.82 12.11
C ASP A 32 7.58 -0.32 12.28
N LEU A 33 6.35 -0.14 11.81
CA LEU A 33 5.29 -1.16 11.86
C LEU A 33 5.28 -2.08 10.64
N LEU A 34 6.20 -1.87 9.71
CA LEU A 34 6.35 -2.69 8.51
C LEU A 34 7.41 -3.77 8.75
N PRO A 35 7.38 -4.88 7.99
CA PRO A 35 8.29 -6.01 8.16
C PRO A 35 9.72 -5.75 7.68
N ASP A 36 9.91 -4.71 6.88
CA ASP A 36 11.19 -4.38 6.27
C ASP A 36 11.94 -3.36 7.14
N ASP A 37 13.27 -3.30 7.01
CA ASP A 37 14.12 -2.41 7.80
C ASP A 37 13.64 -0.95 7.74
N GLU A 38 13.46 -0.34 8.91
CA GLU A 38 12.85 0.98 9.04
C GLU A 38 13.64 2.07 8.31
N GLU A 39 14.97 2.05 8.43
CA GLU A 39 15.85 3.06 7.83
C GLU A 39 15.87 2.91 6.31
N TRP A 40 15.94 1.66 5.82
CA TRP A 40 15.82 1.34 4.41
C TRP A 40 14.46 1.78 3.84
N CYS A 41 13.36 1.49 4.54
CA CYS A 41 12.01 1.90 4.14
C CYS A 41 11.88 3.42 4.01
N LYS A 42 12.38 4.17 5.00
CA LYS A 42 12.37 5.64 5.00
C LYS A 42 13.17 6.21 3.83
N GLN A 43 14.39 5.68 3.62
CA GLN A 43 15.26 6.13 2.53
C GLN A 43 14.62 5.85 1.17
N LEU A 44 14.09 4.63 0.97
CA LEU A 44 13.42 4.24 -0.25
C LEU A 44 12.19 5.12 -0.53
N TYR A 45 11.38 5.41 0.50
CA TYR A 45 10.22 6.29 0.37
C TYR A 45 10.62 7.70 -0.08
N GLU A 46 11.62 8.32 0.55
CA GLU A 46 12.04 9.67 0.21
C GLU A 46 12.66 9.75 -1.20
N ASP A 47 13.43 8.74 -1.60
CA ASP A 47 13.98 8.66 -2.96
C ASP A 47 12.87 8.53 -4.01
N VAL A 48 11.90 7.63 -3.77
CA VAL A 48 10.72 7.43 -4.62
C VAL A 48 9.89 8.71 -4.71
N LYS A 49 9.61 9.36 -3.58
CA LYS A 49 8.83 10.61 -3.52
C LYS A 49 9.50 11.73 -4.29
N LYS A 50 10.82 11.92 -4.13
CA LYS A 50 11.60 12.93 -4.84
C LYS A 50 11.54 12.73 -6.35
N ASP A 51 11.66 11.49 -6.81
CA ASP A 51 11.59 11.15 -8.23
C ASP A 51 10.18 11.36 -8.80
N ALA A 52 9.13 10.96 -8.05
CA ALA A 52 7.75 11.20 -8.42
C ALA A 52 7.42 12.71 -8.49
N ASP A 53 7.83 13.49 -7.50
CA ASP A 53 7.63 14.94 -7.45
C ASP A 53 8.29 15.65 -8.65
N ARG A 54 9.50 15.21 -9.04
CA ARG A 54 10.19 15.76 -10.20
C ARG A 54 9.39 15.53 -11.49
N ILE A 55 8.83 14.34 -11.67
CA ILE A 55 8.01 14.01 -12.85
C ILE A 55 6.71 14.82 -12.85
N LEU A 56 6.00 14.86 -11.72
CA LEU A 56 4.74 15.57 -11.60
C LEU A 56 4.90 17.09 -11.84
N ARG A 57 6.01 17.68 -11.38
CA ARG A 57 6.33 19.09 -11.66
C ARG A 57 6.69 19.36 -13.12
N ALA A 58 7.34 18.42 -13.78
CA ALA A 58 7.73 18.54 -15.19
C ALA A 58 6.54 18.34 -16.15
N ALA A 59 5.49 17.65 -15.71
CA ALA A 59 4.33 17.31 -16.53
C ALA A 59 3.00 17.54 -15.77
N PRO A 60 2.68 18.78 -15.36
CA PRO A 60 1.51 19.08 -14.52
C PRO A 60 0.16 18.81 -15.21
N GLU A 61 0.14 18.78 -16.54
CA GLU A 61 -1.05 18.56 -17.37
C GLU A 61 -1.10 17.14 -17.96
N ALA A 62 -0.16 16.26 -17.58
CA ALA A 62 -0.10 14.91 -18.12
C ALA A 62 -1.33 14.11 -17.72
N GLY A 63 -1.99 13.53 -18.73
CA GLY A 63 -3.02 12.52 -18.52
C GLY A 63 -2.45 11.23 -17.93
N TYR A 64 -3.34 10.34 -17.49
CA TYR A 64 -2.97 9.06 -16.89
C TYR A 64 -1.96 8.26 -17.72
N GLU A 65 -2.21 8.07 -19.02
CA GLU A 65 -1.35 7.27 -19.90
C GLU A 65 0.06 7.86 -20.00
N GLN A 66 0.16 9.18 -20.12
CA GLN A 66 1.43 9.90 -20.18
C GLN A 66 2.19 9.84 -18.85
N LEU A 67 1.48 9.92 -17.71
CA LEU A 67 2.09 9.73 -16.39
C LEU A 67 2.64 8.32 -16.21
N VAL A 68 1.89 7.30 -16.60
CA VAL A 68 2.35 5.90 -16.55
C VAL A 68 3.59 5.71 -17.40
N GLU A 69 3.64 6.27 -18.61
CA GLU A 69 4.81 6.20 -19.48
C GLU A 69 6.03 6.90 -18.88
N LEU A 70 5.86 8.11 -18.35
CA LEU A 70 6.93 8.88 -17.70
C LEU A 70 7.50 8.15 -16.47
N LEU A 71 6.63 7.60 -15.63
CA LEU A 71 7.02 6.80 -14.47
C LEU A 71 7.70 5.49 -14.88
N SER A 72 7.26 4.87 -15.98
CA SER A 72 7.86 3.61 -16.45
C SER A 72 9.23 3.80 -17.11
N ALA A 73 9.42 4.89 -17.86
CA ALA A 73 10.60 5.11 -18.69
C ALA A 73 11.75 5.82 -17.96
N ASN A 74 11.46 6.72 -17.01
CA ASN A 74 12.38 7.79 -16.66
C ASN A 74 12.91 7.75 -15.22
N LEU A 75 12.97 6.56 -14.61
CA LEU A 75 13.26 6.42 -13.19
C LEU A 75 14.47 5.55 -12.87
N ASN A 76 15.22 5.96 -11.85
CA ASN A 76 16.36 5.23 -11.31
C ASN A 76 15.92 4.11 -10.35
N HIS A 77 14.69 4.17 -9.84
CA HIS A 77 14.15 3.21 -8.86
C HIS A 77 13.20 2.20 -9.50
N GLU A 78 13.52 0.92 -9.35
CA GLU A 78 12.72 -0.21 -9.84
C GLU A 78 11.32 -0.25 -9.22
N VAL A 79 11.19 0.21 -7.97
CA VAL A 79 9.91 0.28 -7.24
C VAL A 79 8.87 1.13 -7.96
N LEU A 80 9.25 2.31 -8.46
CA LEU A 80 8.31 3.16 -9.20
C LEU A 80 7.96 2.60 -10.58
N LYS A 81 8.91 1.96 -11.26
CA LYS A 81 8.64 1.26 -12.53
C LYS A 81 7.65 0.12 -12.32
N ASN A 82 7.88 -0.68 -11.29
CA ASN A 82 6.99 -1.77 -10.90
C ASN A 82 5.62 -1.24 -10.48
N GLY A 83 5.57 -0.14 -9.72
CA GLY A 83 4.33 0.53 -9.34
C GLY A 83 3.53 1.06 -10.53
N ALA A 84 4.18 1.71 -11.50
CA ALA A 84 3.54 2.19 -12.73
C ALA A 84 3.04 1.03 -13.61
N ALA A 85 3.84 -0.02 -13.78
CA ALA A 85 3.46 -1.22 -14.50
C ALA A 85 2.29 -1.96 -13.81
N LEU A 86 2.30 -2.03 -12.48
CA LEU A 86 1.20 -2.59 -11.71
C LEU A 86 -0.05 -1.74 -11.90
N GLY A 87 0.01 -0.41 -11.68
CA GLY A 87 -1.12 0.50 -11.88
C GLY A 87 -1.75 0.37 -13.26
N LYS A 88 -0.92 0.28 -14.30
CA LYS A 88 -1.36 0.01 -15.68
C LYS A 88 -2.14 -1.31 -15.78
N LYS A 89 -1.58 -2.40 -15.25
CA LYS A 89 -2.25 -3.72 -15.24
C LYS A 89 -3.56 -3.69 -14.47
N LEU A 90 -3.64 -3.00 -13.32
CA LEU A 90 -4.87 -2.89 -12.51
C LEU A 90 -5.99 -2.21 -13.29
N VAL A 91 -5.67 -1.17 -14.08
CA VAL A 91 -6.64 -0.47 -14.94
C VAL A 91 -7.06 -1.34 -16.12
N GLU A 92 -6.12 -2.08 -16.73
CA GLU A 92 -6.40 -2.97 -17.87
C GLU A 92 -7.16 -4.25 -17.48
N SER A 93 -6.98 -4.75 -16.25
CA SER A 93 -7.57 -6.01 -15.78
C SER A 93 -9.04 -5.92 -15.37
N ASN A 94 -9.70 -4.79 -15.61
CA ASN A 94 -11.05 -4.49 -15.14
C ASN A 94 -11.19 -4.56 -13.59
N MET A 95 -10.09 -4.46 -12.82
CA MET A 95 -10.12 -4.09 -11.39
C MET A 95 -10.43 -2.58 -11.21
N ALA A 96 -11.26 -2.07 -12.13
CA ALA A 96 -11.83 -0.75 -12.08
C ALA A 96 -13.01 -0.68 -11.10
N GLU A 97 -13.54 -1.84 -10.68
CA GLU A 97 -14.55 -1.90 -9.62
C GLU A 97 -13.91 -1.60 -8.27
N TRP A 98 -14.58 -0.76 -7.48
CA TRP A 98 -14.05 -0.32 -6.19
C TRP A 98 -13.93 -1.46 -5.18
N GLU A 99 -14.75 -2.51 -5.28
CA GLU A 99 -14.66 -3.71 -4.43
C GLU A 99 -13.29 -4.38 -4.60
N ASP A 100 -12.84 -4.57 -5.84
CA ASP A 100 -11.56 -5.21 -6.14
C ASP A 100 -10.38 -4.37 -5.65
N GLN A 101 -10.48 -3.05 -5.78
CA GLN A 101 -9.45 -2.14 -5.25
C GLN A 101 -9.40 -2.18 -3.72
N ALA A 102 -10.56 -2.19 -3.05
CA ALA A 102 -10.63 -2.31 -1.61
C ALA A 102 -10.03 -3.65 -1.15
N ARG A 103 -10.37 -4.75 -1.83
CA ARG A 103 -9.78 -6.08 -1.55
C ARG A 103 -8.27 -6.07 -1.76
N PHE A 104 -7.77 -5.50 -2.85
CA PHE A 104 -6.33 -5.39 -3.11
C PHE A 104 -5.60 -4.68 -1.96
N TRP A 105 -6.08 -3.52 -1.51
CA TRP A 105 -5.42 -2.80 -0.41
C TRP A 105 -5.55 -3.53 0.93
N LEU A 106 -6.65 -4.26 1.16
CA LEU A 106 -6.78 -5.13 2.32
C LEU A 106 -5.75 -6.26 2.29
N GLU A 107 -5.53 -6.89 1.14
CA GLU A 107 -4.51 -7.92 0.94
C GLU A 107 -3.10 -7.35 1.16
N VAL A 108 -2.81 -6.13 0.72
CA VAL A 108 -1.54 -5.44 1.00
C VAL A 108 -1.33 -5.25 2.52
N ILE A 109 -2.37 -4.85 3.26
CA ILE A 109 -2.27 -4.71 4.73
C ILE A 109 -2.06 -6.09 5.39
N LEU A 110 -2.79 -7.12 4.96
CA LEU A 110 -2.63 -8.48 5.48
C LEU A 110 -1.23 -9.04 5.19
N TYR A 111 -0.68 -8.72 4.02
CA TYR A 111 0.68 -9.09 3.64
C TYR A 111 1.75 -8.33 4.44
N ALA A 112 1.52 -7.03 4.70
CA ALA A 112 2.45 -6.20 5.44
C ALA A 112 2.36 -6.41 6.97
N ALA A 113 1.27 -6.94 7.49
CA ALA A 113 1.07 -7.06 8.93
C ALA A 113 2.03 -8.03 9.64
N PRO A 114 2.36 -9.23 9.12
CA PRO A 114 3.40 -10.08 9.70
C PRO A 114 4.75 -9.36 9.70
N SER A 115 5.25 -8.98 10.87
CA SER A 115 6.50 -8.25 11.05
C SER A 115 7.31 -8.86 12.20
N GLU A 116 8.63 -8.88 12.03
CA GLU A 116 9.59 -9.28 13.07
C GLU A 116 9.88 -8.13 14.06
N ASN A 117 9.44 -6.90 13.77
CA ASN A 117 9.63 -5.75 14.65
C ASN A 117 8.62 -5.74 15.81
N LEU A 118 8.82 -6.66 16.76
CA LEU A 118 7.97 -6.79 17.94
C LEU A 118 7.96 -5.52 18.81
N GLU A 119 9.10 -4.81 18.87
CA GLU A 119 9.24 -3.58 19.66
C GLU A 119 8.40 -2.44 19.06
N GLY A 120 8.45 -2.24 17.75
CA GLY A 120 7.61 -1.27 17.05
C GLY A 120 6.11 -1.50 17.30
N HIS A 121 5.65 -2.74 17.18
CA HIS A 121 4.26 -3.08 17.48
C HIS A 121 3.90 -2.92 18.97
N ALA A 122 4.79 -3.27 19.90
CA ALA A 122 4.55 -3.08 21.34
C ALA A 122 4.43 -1.59 21.69
N ASP A 123 5.28 -0.76 21.12
CA ASP A 123 5.26 0.69 21.26
C ASP A 123 3.99 1.32 20.68
N ALA A 124 3.53 0.84 19.51
CA ALA A 124 2.26 1.26 18.95
C ALA A 124 1.09 0.93 19.87
N ILE A 125 1.05 -0.27 20.46
CA ILE A 125 0.02 -0.66 21.45
C ILE A 125 0.03 0.29 22.65
N ALA A 126 1.21 0.63 23.18
CA ALA A 126 1.33 1.54 24.32
C ALA A 126 0.79 2.96 24.02
N ARG A 127 0.77 3.37 22.75
CA ARG A 127 0.22 4.65 22.28
C ARG A 127 -1.25 4.60 21.86
N GLY A 128 -1.92 3.45 22.01
CA GLY A 128 -3.34 3.27 21.66
C GLY A 128 -3.61 2.31 20.50
N GLY A 129 -2.55 1.78 19.88
CA GLY A 129 -2.62 0.82 18.79
C GLY A 129 -2.90 1.45 17.42
N GLU A 130 -2.47 0.76 16.37
CA GLU A 130 -2.75 1.05 14.96
C GLU A 130 -3.51 -0.12 14.34
N LEU A 131 -4.25 0.10 13.24
CA LEU A 131 -4.99 -0.98 12.58
C LEU A 131 -4.07 -2.17 12.21
N ILE A 132 -2.90 -1.89 11.65
CA ILE A 132 -1.93 -2.92 11.27
C ILE A 132 -1.41 -3.70 12.48
N THR A 133 -1.35 -3.07 13.65
CA THR A 133 -0.92 -3.71 14.90
C THR A 133 -1.99 -4.69 15.41
N LEU A 134 -3.27 -4.36 15.25
CA LEU A 134 -4.36 -5.28 15.55
C LEU A 134 -4.34 -6.49 14.60
N VAL A 135 -4.13 -6.26 13.30
CA VAL A 135 -4.02 -7.32 12.30
C VAL A 135 -2.81 -8.22 12.61
N TRP A 136 -1.64 -7.62 12.86
CA TRP A 136 -0.44 -8.34 13.29
C TRP A 136 -0.70 -9.22 14.52
N THR A 137 -1.35 -8.68 15.55
CA THR A 137 -1.68 -9.45 16.77
C THR A 137 -2.55 -10.66 16.47
N LEU A 138 -3.56 -10.51 15.60
CA LEU A 138 -4.44 -11.60 15.19
C LEU A 138 -3.69 -12.68 14.39
N LEU A 139 -2.81 -12.26 13.47
CA LEU A 139 -2.00 -13.18 12.66
C LEU A 139 -0.98 -13.93 13.52
N ALA A 140 -0.30 -13.23 14.44
CA ALA A 140 0.62 -13.83 15.40
C ALA A 140 -0.12 -14.86 16.29
N HIS A 141 -1.32 -14.54 16.77
CA HIS A 141 -2.14 -15.50 17.53
C HIS A 141 -2.51 -16.74 16.70
N ALA A 142 -2.75 -16.58 15.39
CA ALA A 142 -3.01 -17.66 14.46
C ALA A 142 -1.73 -18.44 14.03
N GLY A 143 -0.55 -18.05 14.51
CA GLY A 143 0.72 -18.68 14.17
C GLY A 143 1.32 -18.23 12.84
N ILE A 144 0.84 -17.13 12.26
CA ILE A 144 1.31 -16.55 11.00
C ILE A 144 2.28 -15.41 11.33
N TYR A 145 3.58 -15.69 11.22
CA TYR A 145 4.65 -14.75 11.59
C TYR A 145 5.43 -14.20 10.39
N TYR A 146 5.35 -14.87 9.24
CA TYR A 146 6.15 -14.55 8.06
C TYR A 146 5.29 -14.49 6.80
N ARG A 147 5.80 -13.76 5.82
CA ARG A 147 5.22 -13.64 4.47
C ARG A 147 5.61 -14.88 3.67
N GLU A 148 4.67 -15.50 2.96
CA GLU A 148 5.02 -16.48 1.92
C GLU A 148 5.62 -15.72 0.72
N ALA A 149 6.75 -16.23 0.19
CA ALA A 149 7.52 -15.61 -0.89
C ALA A 149 6.98 -15.97 -2.28
#